data_AF-A0A7Z1R1C1-F1
#
_entry.id   AF-A0A7Z1R1C1-F1
#
_cell.length_a   1.000
_cell.length_b   1.000
_cell.length_c   1.000
_cell.angle_alpha   90.00
_cell.angle_beta   90.00
_cell.angle_gamma   90.00
#
_symmetry.space_group_name_H-M   'P 1'
#
loop_
_entity.id
_entity.type
_entity.pdbx_description
1 polymer ?
#
loop_
_entity_poly.entity_id
_entity_poly.type
_entity_poly.pdbx_seq_one_letter_code
_entity_poly.pdbx_strand_id
1 'polypeptide(L)'
;MTPALATDESGLLARHLRRMRVSWAVFIVTAPLVAVGGFLMPHLTTDVGSPLIVTGLVLAMSFWVAVTADREARLRLDRVKRAFAVHAEVSRLLRDHWIVLLMVLLRLELIVLGGLVVAAWGVGPWIGLWFVLAGVLLMARAWPTENKSQALIERARELLP
;
A
#
# COMPACT_ATOMS: atom_id res chain seq x y z
N MET A 1 -4.48 -20.43 -29.55
CA MET A 1 -3.55 -20.23 -28.41
C MET A 1 -2.80 -21.53 -28.19
N THR A 2 -1.49 -21.55 -28.42
CA THR A 2 -0.66 -22.75 -28.23
C THR A 2 -0.38 -22.99 -26.74
N PRO A 3 -0.34 -24.24 -26.27
CA PRO A 3 -0.13 -24.58 -24.84
C PRO A 3 1.20 -24.08 -24.25
N ALA A 4 2.19 -23.80 -25.11
CA ALA A 4 3.46 -23.18 -24.71
C ALA A 4 3.33 -21.70 -24.30
N LEU A 5 2.37 -20.94 -24.85
CA LEU A 5 2.16 -19.54 -24.47
C LEU A 5 1.44 -19.40 -23.12
N ALA A 6 0.49 -20.31 -22.83
CA ALA A 6 -0.24 -20.31 -21.55
C ALA A 6 0.65 -20.69 -20.35
N THR A 7 1.67 -21.52 -20.58
CA THR A 7 2.63 -21.94 -19.56
C THR A 7 3.65 -20.84 -19.23
N ASP A 8 4.02 -20.00 -20.20
CA ASP A 8 4.90 -18.86 -19.96
C ASP A 8 4.17 -17.71 -19.22
N GLU A 9 2.92 -17.42 -19.58
CA GLU A 9 2.08 -16.41 -18.89
C GLU A 9 1.83 -16.76 -17.42
N SER A 10 1.50 -18.03 -17.13
CA SER A 10 1.29 -18.49 -15.75
C SER A 10 2.57 -18.45 -14.92
N GLY A 11 3.72 -18.78 -15.52
CA GLY A 11 5.03 -18.65 -14.88
C GLY A 11 5.45 -17.20 -14.59
N LEU A 12 5.09 -16.25 -15.47
CA LEU A 12 5.29 -14.82 -15.25
C LEU A 12 4.38 -14.28 -14.14
N LEU A 13 3.10 -14.67 -14.14
CA LEU A 13 2.14 -14.28 -13.12
C LEU A 13 2.56 -14.77 -11.73
N ALA A 14 2.98 -16.03 -11.60
CA ALA A 14 3.45 -16.60 -10.34
C ALA A 14 4.69 -15.87 -9.79
N ARG A 15 5.66 -15.53 -10.64
CA ARG A 15 6.83 -14.74 -10.25
C ARG A 15 6.47 -13.32 -9.82
N HIS A 16 5.55 -12.69 -10.54
CA HIS A 16 5.05 -11.37 -10.22
C HIS A 16 4.30 -11.32 -8.88
N LEU A 17 3.41 -12.28 -8.65
CA LEU A 17 2.70 -12.42 -7.37
C LEU A 17 3.65 -12.69 -6.20
N ARG A 18 4.68 -13.51 -6.41
CA ARG A 18 5.72 -13.73 -5.40
C ARG A 18 6.43 -12.41 -5.05
N ARG A 19 6.83 -11.61 -6.05
CA ARG A 19 7.40 -10.28 -5.80
C ARG A 19 6.43 -9.37 -5.04
N MET A 20 5.16 -9.32 -5.43
CA MET A 20 4.15 -8.53 -4.74
C MET A 20 3.97 -8.96 -3.28
N ARG A 21 3.88 -10.27 -3.00
CA ARG A 21 3.76 -10.81 -1.64
C ARG A 21 5.00 -10.51 -0.81
N VAL A 22 6.20 -10.64 -1.38
CA VAL A 22 7.46 -10.29 -0.69
C VAL A 22 7.49 -8.79 -0.35
N SER A 23 7.18 -7.91 -1.30
CA SER A 23 7.11 -6.47 -1.03
C SER A 23 6.09 -6.17 0.08
N TRP A 24 4.88 -6.73 -0.02
CA TRP A 24 3.85 -6.55 1.00
C TRP A 24 4.31 -7.05 2.38
N ALA A 25 4.97 -8.21 2.44
CA ALA A 25 5.48 -8.78 3.68
C ALA A 25 6.54 -7.87 4.33
N VAL A 26 7.40 -7.24 3.53
CA VAL A 26 8.36 -6.25 4.05
C VAL A 26 7.63 -5.08 4.71
N PHE A 27 6.60 -4.53 4.07
CA PHE A 27 5.83 -3.40 4.63
C PHE A 27 4.97 -3.79 5.83
N ILE A 28 4.40 -5.00 5.90
CA ILE A 28 3.62 -5.35 7.10
C ILE A 28 4.52 -5.54 8.33
N VAL A 29 5.76 -5.99 8.14
CA VAL A 29 6.73 -6.17 9.22
C VAL A 29 7.17 -4.83 9.82
N THR A 30 7.05 -3.71 9.10
CA THR A 30 7.34 -2.40 9.68
C THR A 30 6.30 -1.97 10.71
N ALA A 31 5.05 -2.44 10.61
CA ALA A 31 4.01 -2.13 11.58
C ALA A 31 4.28 -2.63 13.03
N PRO A 32 4.64 -3.90 13.30
CA PRO A 32 5.01 -4.33 14.64
C PRO A 32 6.30 -3.66 15.12
N LEU A 33 7.27 -3.36 14.25
CA LEU A 33 8.48 -2.61 14.62
C LEU A 33 8.12 -1.21 15.10
N VAL A 34 7.21 -0.53 14.41
CA VAL A 34 6.71 0.79 14.81
C VAL A 34 5.90 0.73 16.10
N ALA A 35 5.05 -0.29 16.27
CA ALA A 35 4.32 -0.48 17.52
C ALA A 35 5.27 -0.68 18.71
N VAL A 36 6.24 -1.59 18.59
CA VAL A 36 7.24 -1.83 19.65
C VAL A 36 8.06 -0.56 19.90
N GLY A 37 8.48 0.14 18.84
CA GLY A 37 9.16 1.42 18.94
C GLY A 37 8.35 2.46 19.72
N GLY A 38 7.05 2.60 19.43
CA GLY A 38 6.18 3.55 20.11
C GLY A 38 5.95 3.25 21.60
N PHE A 39 6.02 1.98 22.01
CA PHE A 39 5.92 1.59 23.42
C PHE A 39 7.24 1.74 24.18
N LEU A 40 8.38 1.55 23.51
CA LEU A 40 9.70 1.68 24.12
C LEU A 40 10.20 3.13 24.18
N MET A 41 9.63 4.01 23.35
CA MET A 41 10.07 5.40 23.28
C MET A 41 9.62 6.16 24.54
N PRO A 42 10.54 6.83 25.26
CA PRO A 42 10.16 7.67 26.39
C PRO A 42 9.24 8.78 25.89
N HIS A 43 8.14 9.01 26.60
CA HIS A 43 7.17 10.04 26.24
C HIS A 43 7.85 11.41 26.36
N LEU A 44 8.14 12.03 25.22
CA LEU A 44 8.85 13.30 25.18
C LEU A 44 7.80 14.39 25.39
N THR A 45 7.62 14.82 26.64
CA THR A 45 6.77 15.96 26.97
C THR A 45 7.30 17.20 26.26
N THR A 46 6.62 17.62 25.21
CA THR A 46 6.98 18.82 24.45
C THR A 46 6.47 20.08 25.14
N ASP A 47 7.37 21.00 25.46
CA ASP A 47 7.06 22.42 25.77
C ASP A 47 6.43 23.16 24.58
N VAL A 48 6.42 22.56 23.38
CA VAL A 48 6.20 23.24 22.09
C VAL A 48 4.75 23.13 21.57
N GLY A 49 3.86 22.37 22.21
CA GLY A 49 2.46 22.33 21.78
C GLY A 49 1.59 21.31 22.50
N SER A 50 0.27 21.57 22.50
CA SER A 50 -0.70 20.64 23.09
C SER A 50 -0.68 19.30 22.35
N PRO A 51 -0.53 18.15 23.04
CA PRO A 51 -0.51 16.81 22.44
C PRO A 51 -1.73 16.49 21.57
N LEU A 52 -2.85 17.17 21.83
CA LEU A 52 -4.08 17.09 21.04
C LEU A 52 -3.89 17.68 19.63
N ILE A 53 -3.13 18.76 19.48
CA ILE A 53 -2.86 19.41 18.19
C ILE A 53 -2.01 18.48 17.33
N VAL A 54 -0.96 17.88 17.90
CA VAL A 54 -0.10 16.92 17.20
C VAL A 54 -0.92 15.72 16.71
N THR A 55 -1.74 15.16 17.59
CA THR A 55 -2.61 14.02 17.26
C THR A 55 -3.63 14.38 16.17
N GLY A 56 -4.26 15.55 16.28
CA GLY A 56 -5.20 16.04 15.27
C GLY A 56 -4.55 16.27 13.90
N LEU A 57 -3.33 16.81 13.89
CA LEU A 57 -2.57 17.04 12.65
C LEU A 57 -2.16 15.72 11.98
N VAL A 58 -1.69 14.74 12.76
CA VAL A 58 -1.39 13.39 12.27
C VAL A 58 -2.66 12.70 11.75
N LEU A 59 -3.80 12.88 12.42
CA LEU A 59 -5.09 12.36 11.97
C LEU A 59 -5.48 12.96 10.62
N ALA A 60 -5.43 14.29 10.49
CA ALA A 60 -5.75 14.99 9.26
C ALA A 60 -4.84 14.56 8.10
N MET A 61 -3.52 14.44 8.35
CA MET A 61 -2.56 13.96 7.36
C MET A 61 -2.82 12.50 6.96
N SER A 62 -3.08 11.62 7.94
CA SER A 62 -3.38 10.20 7.67
C SER A 62 -4.64 10.05 6.84
N PHE A 63 -5.68 10.83 7.16
CA PHE A 63 -6.93 10.85 6.40
C PHE A 63 -6.72 11.37 4.98
N TRP A 64 -5.97 12.46 4.82
CA TRP A 64 -5.61 13.01 3.51
C TRP A 64 -4.85 12.00 2.65
N VAL A 65 -3.86 11.31 3.23
CA VAL A 65 -3.09 10.26 2.55
C VAL A 65 -4.00 9.10 2.12
N ALA A 66 -4.92 8.66 2.98
CA ALA A 66 -5.85 7.57 2.64
C ALA A 66 -6.78 7.95 1.47
N VAL A 67 -7.34 9.15 1.47
CA VAL A 67 -8.24 9.64 0.40
C VAL A 67 -7.49 9.84 -0.92
N THR A 68 -6.29 10.43 -0.87
CA THR A 68 -5.49 10.69 -2.07
C THR A 68 -4.90 9.40 -2.67
N ALA A 69 -4.61 8.39 -1.85
CA ALA A 69 -4.11 7.10 -2.32
C ALA A 69 -5.12 6.38 -3.23
N ASP A 70 -6.42 6.33 -2.86
CA ASP A 70 -7.42 5.64 -3.70
C ASP A 70 -7.64 6.36 -5.04
N ARG A 71 -7.70 7.70 -5.02
CA ARG A 71 -7.83 8.50 -6.25
C ARG A 71 -6.64 8.32 -7.17
N GLU A 72 -5.43 8.39 -6.65
CA GLU A 72 -4.22 8.31 -7.48
C GLU A 72 -3.99 6.89 -8.02
N ALA A 73 -4.30 5.86 -7.22
CA ALA A 73 -4.25 4.47 -7.67
C ALA A 73 -5.21 4.22 -8.85
N ARG A 74 -6.44 4.75 -8.80
CA ARG A 74 -7.41 4.66 -9.90
C ARG A 74 -6.89 5.36 -11.17
N LEU A 75 -6.44 6.61 -11.05
CA LEU A 75 -5.92 7.38 -12.18
C LEU A 75 -4.68 6.74 -12.84
N ARG A 76 -3.84 6.07 -12.05
CA ARG A 76 -2.68 5.33 -12.58
C ARG A 76 -3.08 4.02 -13.22
N LEU A 77 -4.00 3.26 -12.63
CA LEU A 77 -4.53 2.03 -13.24
C LEU A 77 -5.20 2.33 -14.58
N ASP A 78 -5.95 3.42 -14.70
CA ASP A 78 -6.58 3.81 -15.96
C ASP A 78 -5.54 4.20 -17.03
N ARG A 79 -4.44 4.85 -16.64
CA ARG A 79 -3.32 5.13 -17.56
C ARG A 79 -2.63 3.86 -18.02
N VAL A 80 -2.39 2.92 -17.10
CA VAL A 80 -1.75 1.63 -17.40
C VAL A 80 -2.63 0.78 -18.34
N LYS A 81 -3.96 0.79 -18.14
CA LYS A 81 -4.91 0.15 -19.07
C LYS A 81 -4.87 0.76 -20.47
N ARG A 82 -4.85 2.09 -20.58
CA ARG A 82 -4.74 2.78 -21.87
C ARG A 82 -3.42 2.48 -22.58
N ALA A 83 -2.31 2.46 -21.84
CA ALA A 83 -1.00 2.10 -22.40
C ALA A 83 -0.98 0.65 -22.90
N PHE A 84 -1.62 -0.26 -22.17
CA PHE A 84 -1.76 -1.67 -22.56
C PHE A 84 -2.59 -1.85 -23.83
N ALA A 85 -3.70 -1.11 -23.97
CA ALA A 85 -4.52 -1.15 -25.19
C ALA A 85 -3.73 -0.79 -26.47
N VAL A 86 -2.64 -0.02 -26.34
CA VAL A 86 -1.80 0.41 -27.48
C VAL A 86 -0.62 -0.56 -27.73
N HIS A 87 -0.06 -1.18 -26.70
CA HIS A 87 1.20 -1.94 -26.81
C HIS A 87 1.03 -3.47 -26.66
N ALA A 88 -0.10 -3.95 -26.11
CA ALA A 88 -0.39 -5.37 -25.84
C ALA A 88 0.67 -6.16 -25.02
N GLU A 89 1.62 -5.48 -24.36
CA GLU A 89 2.68 -6.11 -23.59
C GLU A 89 2.26 -6.41 -22.13
N VAL A 90 2.01 -7.69 -21.83
CA VAL A 90 1.59 -8.16 -20.48
C VAL A 90 2.67 -7.94 -19.42
N SER A 91 3.95 -8.06 -19.78
CA SER A 91 5.07 -7.89 -18.84
C SER A 91 5.21 -6.44 -18.33
N ARG A 92 4.94 -5.45 -19.19
CA ARG A 92 4.85 -4.03 -18.80
C ARG A 92 3.67 -3.77 -17.89
N LEU A 93 2.49 -4.31 -18.23
CA LEU A 93 1.28 -4.19 -17.40
C LEU A 93 1.50 -4.68 -15.97
N LEU A 94 2.11 -5.86 -15.82
CA LEU A 94 2.42 -6.44 -14.51
C LEU A 94 3.43 -5.58 -13.75
N ARG A 95 4.51 -5.12 -14.39
CA ARG A 95 5.50 -4.25 -13.73
C ARG A 95 4.88 -2.94 -13.22
N ASP A 96 4.04 -2.29 -14.04
CA ASP A 96 3.39 -1.05 -13.64
C ASP A 96 2.39 -1.27 -12.51
N HIS A 97 1.68 -2.41 -12.52
CA HIS A 97 0.81 -2.81 -11.42
C HIS A 97 1.59 -2.98 -10.10
N TRP A 98 2.79 -3.56 -10.14
CA TRP A 98 3.66 -3.66 -8.95
C TRP A 98 4.13 -2.30 -8.43
N ILE A 99 4.48 -1.37 -9.33
CA ILE A 99 4.89 -0.01 -8.94
C ILE A 99 3.73 0.73 -8.26
N VAL A 100 2.50 0.59 -8.79
CA VAL A 100 1.31 1.18 -8.17
C VAL A 100 1.08 0.60 -6.77
N LEU A 101 1.21 -0.72 -6.60
CA LEU A 101 1.10 -1.37 -5.29
C LEU A 101 2.16 -0.83 -4.31
N LEU A 102 3.41 -0.72 -4.74
CA LEU A 102 4.50 -0.16 -3.91
C LEU A 102 4.21 1.27 -3.47
N MET A 103 3.74 2.13 -4.37
CA MET A 103 3.38 3.51 -4.02
C MET A 103 2.25 3.56 -2.98
N VAL A 104 1.24 2.70 -3.10
CA VAL A 104 0.16 2.60 -2.11
C VAL A 104 0.71 2.14 -0.76
N LEU A 105 1.55 1.10 -0.73
CA LEU A 105 2.15 0.59 0.50
C LEU A 105 3.04 1.64 1.19
N LEU A 106 3.89 2.33 0.43
CA LEU A 106 4.75 3.40 0.95
C LEU A 106 3.92 4.54 1.58
N ARG A 107 2.79 4.89 0.97
CA ARG A 107 1.89 5.90 1.55
C ARG A 107 1.17 5.40 2.79
N LEU A 108 0.71 4.15 2.81
CA LEU A 108 0.10 3.56 4.00
C LEU A 108 1.11 3.45 5.14
N GLU A 109 2.40 3.28 4.84
CA GLU A 109 3.46 3.29 5.84
C GLU A 109 3.59 4.65 6.53
N LEU A 110 3.28 5.77 5.85
CA LEU A 110 3.21 7.08 6.51
C LEU A 110 2.15 7.13 7.61
N ILE A 111 1.03 6.40 7.46
CA ILE A 111 0.00 6.30 8.50
C ILE A 111 0.54 5.52 9.70
N VAL A 112 1.23 4.42 9.44
CA VAL A 112 1.87 3.60 10.46
C VAL A 112 2.93 4.42 11.23
N LEU A 113 3.81 5.12 10.51
CA LEU A 113 4.81 6.03 11.10
C LEU A 113 4.16 7.20 11.85
N GLY A 114 3.01 7.68 11.39
CA GLY A 114 2.19 8.66 12.14
C GLY A 114 1.81 8.15 13.53
N GLY A 115 1.52 6.85 13.67
CA GLY A 115 1.30 6.21 14.97
C GLY A 115 2.48 6.34 15.93
N LEU A 116 3.72 6.25 15.43
CA LEU A 116 4.94 6.49 16.22
C LEU A 116 5.00 7.93 16.72
N VAL A 117 4.70 8.89 15.84
CA VAL A 117 4.70 10.32 16.18
C VAL A 117 3.67 10.59 17.27
N VAL A 118 2.48 10.00 17.17
CA VAL A 118 1.43 10.14 18.20
C VAL A 118 1.81 9.44 19.50
N ALA A 119 2.51 8.31 19.46
CA ALA A 119 2.99 7.63 20.65
C ALA A 119 4.05 8.44 21.41
N ALA A 120 4.99 9.07 20.67
CA ALA A 120 6.09 9.82 21.24
C ALA A 120 5.71 11.25 21.70
N TRP A 121 4.86 11.96 20.92
CA TRP A 121 4.53 13.37 21.13
C TRP A 121 3.03 13.68 21.24
N GLY A 122 2.16 12.70 21.00
CA GLY A 122 0.71 12.87 21.01
C GLY A 122 0.07 12.50 22.35
N VAL A 123 -1.22 12.20 22.29
CA VAL A 123 -2.05 11.87 23.47
C VAL A 123 -1.58 10.58 24.17
N GLY A 124 -0.77 9.76 23.50
CA GLY A 124 -0.10 8.61 24.11
C GLY A 124 -0.04 7.38 23.20
N PRO A 125 0.64 6.32 23.68
CA PRO A 125 0.90 5.11 22.90
C PRO A 125 -0.37 4.33 22.54
N TRP A 126 -1.43 4.41 23.36
CA TRP A 126 -2.71 3.75 23.06
C TRP A 126 -3.39 4.34 21.82
N ILE A 127 -3.38 5.68 21.67
CA ILE A 127 -3.91 6.33 20.47
C ILE A 127 -2.99 6.01 19.27
N GLY A 128 -1.66 6.04 19.46
CA GLY A 128 -0.69 5.65 18.43
C GLY A 128 -0.94 4.22 17.90
N LEU A 129 -1.30 3.28 18.77
CA LEU A 129 -1.64 1.91 18.39
C LEU A 129 -2.84 1.85 17.43
N TRP A 130 -3.86 2.70 17.60
CA TRP A 130 -4.99 2.77 16.68
C TRP A 130 -4.59 3.20 15.27
N PHE A 131 -3.64 4.12 15.15
CA PHE A 131 -3.08 4.52 13.85
C PHE A 131 -2.32 3.38 13.18
N VAL A 132 -1.50 2.65 13.95
CA VAL A 132 -0.80 1.47 13.45
C VAL A 132 -1.79 0.39 13.00
N LEU A 133 -2.81 0.10 13.81
CA LEU A 133 -3.87 -0.86 13.47
C LEU A 133 -4.63 -0.45 12.20
N ALA A 134 -4.98 0.83 12.06
CA ALA A 134 -5.63 1.33 10.86
C ALA A 134 -4.74 1.18 9.62
N GLY A 135 -3.44 1.51 9.73
CA GLY A 135 -2.47 1.32 8.66
C GLY A 135 -2.35 -0.15 8.25
N VAL A 136 -2.24 -1.06 9.21
CA VAL A 136 -2.19 -2.51 8.99
C VAL A 136 -3.46 -3.03 8.31
N LEU A 137 -4.63 -2.57 8.77
CA LEU A 137 -5.91 -2.99 8.19
C LEU A 137 -6.03 -2.54 6.72
N LEU A 138 -5.60 -1.32 6.41
CA LEU A 138 -5.56 -0.80 5.05
C LEU A 138 -4.54 -1.55 4.18
N MET A 139 -3.36 -1.88 4.72
CA MET A 139 -2.36 -2.71 4.04
C MET A 139 -2.92 -4.12 3.78
N ALA A 140 -3.60 -4.73 4.75
CA ALA A 140 -4.27 -6.03 4.60
C ALA A 140 -5.32 -6.02 3.50
N ARG A 141 -6.10 -4.94 3.37
CA ARG A 141 -7.05 -4.79 2.27
C ARG A 141 -6.36 -4.72 0.90
N ALA A 142 -5.15 -4.16 0.86
CA ALA A 142 -4.30 -4.11 -0.33
C ALA A 142 -3.62 -5.45 -0.67
N TRP A 143 -3.90 -6.54 0.06
CA TRP A 143 -3.25 -7.84 -0.16
C TRP A 143 -3.38 -8.31 -1.63
N PRO A 144 -2.25 -8.67 -2.28
CA PRO A 144 -2.21 -9.13 -3.67
C PRO A 144 -2.69 -10.58 -3.75
N THR A 145 -3.87 -10.78 -4.32
CA THR A 145 -4.45 -12.12 -4.58
C THR A 145 -4.40 -12.45 -6.07
N GLU A 146 -4.30 -13.74 -6.38
CA GLU A 146 -4.37 -14.26 -7.75
C GLU A 146 -5.64 -13.79 -8.47
N ASN A 147 -6.78 -13.83 -7.77
CA ASN A 147 -8.07 -13.39 -8.32
C ASN A 147 -8.05 -11.91 -8.74
N LYS A 148 -7.40 -11.01 -7.97
CA LYS A 148 -7.29 -9.59 -8.32
C LYS A 148 -6.39 -9.38 -9.54
N SER A 149 -5.28 -10.12 -9.64
CA SER A 149 -4.36 -10.03 -10.76
C SER A 149 -4.95 -10.62 -12.04
N GLN A 150 -5.66 -11.74 -11.95
CA GLN A 150 -6.39 -12.34 -13.07
C GLN A 150 -7.52 -11.43 -13.57
N ALA A 151 -8.33 -10.88 -12.66
CA ALA A 151 -9.39 -9.95 -13.03
C ALA A 151 -8.86 -8.66 -13.72
N LEU A 152 -7.64 -8.24 -13.39
CA LEU A 152 -6.98 -7.13 -14.08
C LEU A 152 -6.56 -7.49 -15.51
N ILE A 153 -6.01 -8.69 -15.71
CA ILE A 153 -5.61 -9.19 -17.04
C ILE A 153 -6.83 -9.41 -17.91
N GLU A 154 -7.89 -10.01 -17.37
CA GLU A 154 -9.14 -10.28 -18.07
C GLU A 154 -9.81 -8.98 -18.53
N ARG A 155 -9.95 -8.00 -17.63
CA ARG A 155 -10.44 -6.65 -17.99
C ARG A 155 -9.53 -5.88 -18.94
N ALA A 156 -8.22 -6.10 -18.87
CA ALA A 156 -7.29 -5.49 -19.82
C ALA A 156 -7.41 -6.11 -21.21
N ARG A 157 -7.74 -7.41 -21.28
CA ARG A 157 -7.96 -8.15 -22.52
C ARG A 157 -9.29 -7.78 -23.19
N GLU A 158 -10.33 -7.46 -22.42
CA GLU A 158 -11.61 -6.91 -22.91
C GLU A 158 -11.46 -5.55 -23.62
N LEU A 159 -10.36 -4.83 -23.38
CA LEU A 159 -10.08 -3.50 -23.96
C LEU A 159 -9.22 -3.57 -25.24
N LEU A 160 -8.81 -4.77 -25.67
CA LEU A 160 -8.10 -4.95 -26.93
C LEU A 160 -9.13 -4.98 -28.09
N PRO A 161 -8.88 -4.28 -29.20
CA PRO A 161 -9.76 -4.28 -30.37
C PRO A 161 -9.81 -5.62 -31.10
#